data_AF-B1YXU0-F1
#
_entry.id   AF-B1YXU0-F1
#
_cell.length_a   1.000
_cell.length_b   1.000
_cell.length_c   1.000
_cell.angle_alpha   90.00
_cell.angle_beta   90.00
_cell.angle_gamma   90.00
#
_symmetry.space_group_name_H-M   'P 1'
#
loop_
_entity.id
_entity.type
_entity.pdbx_description
1 polymer ?
#
loop_
_entity_poly.entity_id
_entity_poly.type
_entity_poly.pdbx_seq_one_letter_code
_entity_poly.pdbx_strand_id
1 'polypeptide(L)'
;MYITFLIPYLLPLYGAAWNIQQSLEGLGVSSSYDADVGTSSYALVASWSPGVHVNEIFYLLLVAIFCVFICVLWTGYILARKTGVLVALAVVLVPCILNMIGLWPLVSSAPDTFVIDGTGVLGSGWGMLPLVCMGATTGWCLLLIYVDLFPSGSRFWSAYDHVWYMAGLLAGVIFVADSQVSEHTGSLQESSQNSRQASAYLRGQAVAYEKWCEDKKHTTLISCQWASAVQQKLLDYSWQAPALYWRFGPTISTEIYAPPGRNITEQAVTQIRLEIAAYNRELCPARDLGHGVQQLAAPSRRCLITPPNFSRAFHDPLNGKVDNSTFDTPLALDSEGIIPTLVMYRTEQEALWKKVEQDRRTKHYRWMYYLLFSLVIGGKTAGATVKLAEMDKRSLQDSRRSSYLARKVIYVTWNVGCCTLRTIWKCLHGMATITARLARLLAAKYRRLLSRFSR
;
A
#
# COMPACT_ATOMS: atom_id res chain seq x y z
N MET A 1 27.52 20.84 -10.20
CA MET A 1 27.18 22.02 -9.38
C MET A 1 25.68 22.34 -9.43
N TYR A 2 25.08 22.60 -10.60
CA TYR A 2 23.65 22.93 -10.71
C TYR A 2 22.69 21.81 -10.27
N ILE A 3 22.96 20.56 -10.64
CA ILE A 3 22.13 19.41 -10.22
C ILE A 3 22.22 19.25 -8.70
N THR A 4 23.42 19.37 -8.13
CA THR A 4 23.68 19.30 -6.69
C THR A 4 22.86 20.33 -5.91
N PHE A 5 22.70 21.54 -6.43
CA PHE A 5 21.89 22.58 -5.79
C PHE A 5 20.41 22.18 -5.66
N LEU A 6 19.84 21.50 -6.65
CA LEU A 6 18.43 21.13 -6.69
C LEU A 6 18.10 19.77 -6.06
N ILE A 7 19.10 19.00 -5.60
CA ILE A 7 18.91 17.68 -4.96
C ILE A 7 17.81 17.68 -3.88
N PRO A 8 17.70 18.68 -2.98
CA PRO A 8 16.67 18.72 -1.95
C PRO A 8 15.23 18.69 -2.48
N TYR A 9 15.01 19.07 -3.74
CA TYR A 9 13.72 18.99 -4.40
C TYR A 9 13.61 17.75 -5.29
N LEU A 10 14.65 17.43 -6.05
CA LEU A 10 14.61 16.34 -7.02
C LEU A 10 14.50 14.95 -6.35
N LEU A 11 15.31 14.70 -5.32
CA LEU A 11 15.36 13.37 -4.70
C LEU A 11 14.06 13.01 -3.95
N PRO A 12 13.46 13.92 -3.15
CA PRO A 12 12.19 13.62 -2.51
C PRO A 12 11.02 13.53 -3.51
N LEU A 13 11.02 14.32 -4.58
CA LEU A 13 10.01 14.20 -5.64
C LEU A 13 10.12 12.88 -6.41
N TYR A 14 11.33 12.38 -6.62
CA TYR A 14 11.54 11.06 -7.21
C TYR A 14 11.03 9.95 -6.29
N GLY A 15 11.28 10.04 -4.98
CA GLY A 15 10.68 9.12 -3.99
C GLY A 15 9.15 9.19 -3.95
N ALA A 16 8.58 10.39 -4.05
CA ALA A 16 7.14 10.58 -4.18
C ALA A 16 6.56 9.92 -5.45
N ALA A 17 7.28 9.98 -6.57
CA ALA A 17 6.86 9.32 -7.81
C ALA A 17 6.79 7.80 -7.64
N TRP A 18 7.78 7.19 -6.99
CA TRP A 18 7.76 5.76 -6.63
C TRP A 18 6.54 5.39 -5.78
N ASN A 19 6.19 6.22 -4.80
CA ASN A 19 5.05 5.96 -3.93
C ASN A 19 3.70 6.05 -4.66
N ILE A 20 3.56 7.02 -5.58
CA ILE A 20 2.37 7.12 -6.42
C ILE A 20 2.32 5.89 -7.33
N GLN A 21 3.42 5.51 -7.99
CA GLN A 21 3.45 4.33 -8.85
C GLN A 21 3.04 3.05 -8.11
N GLN A 22 3.64 2.79 -6.94
CA GLN A 22 3.28 1.64 -6.10
C GLN A 22 1.79 1.64 -5.72
N SER A 23 1.22 2.83 -5.50
CA SER A 23 -0.21 2.97 -5.18
C SER A 23 -1.10 2.73 -6.41
N LEU A 24 -0.69 3.19 -7.59
CA LEU A 24 -1.42 2.97 -8.84
C LEU A 24 -1.36 1.51 -9.28
N GLU A 25 -0.24 0.82 -9.08
CA GLU A 25 -0.10 -0.62 -9.29
C GLU A 25 -0.97 -1.43 -8.34
N GLY A 26 -0.97 -1.09 -7.05
CA GLY A 26 -1.86 -1.74 -6.08
C GLY A 26 -3.35 -1.53 -6.33
N LEU A 27 -3.73 -0.48 -7.06
CA LEU A 27 -5.11 -0.23 -7.52
C LEU A 27 -5.43 -0.89 -8.88
N GLY A 28 -4.43 -1.43 -9.58
CA GLY A 28 -4.56 -1.94 -10.94
C GLY A 28 -4.81 -0.86 -12.00
N VAL A 29 -4.47 0.40 -11.71
CA VAL A 29 -4.63 1.55 -12.63
C VAL A 29 -3.43 1.67 -13.58
N SER A 30 -2.24 1.32 -13.08
CA SER A 30 -1.01 1.22 -13.85
C SER A 30 -0.42 -0.16 -13.64
N SER A 31 0.34 -0.67 -14.60
CA SER A 31 1.24 -1.81 -14.39
C SER A 31 2.66 -1.39 -14.74
N SER A 32 3.67 -1.91 -14.03
CA SER A 32 5.08 -1.81 -14.44
C SER A 32 5.49 -2.92 -15.41
N TYR A 33 4.52 -3.72 -15.85
CA TYR A 33 4.70 -4.83 -16.75
C TYR A 33 4.17 -4.46 -18.14
N ASP A 34 5.08 -4.22 -19.07
CA ASP A 34 4.73 -4.03 -20.48
C ASP A 34 4.89 -5.35 -21.22
N ALA A 35 3.80 -5.87 -21.76
CA ALA A 35 3.81 -6.97 -22.70
C ALA A 35 3.83 -6.38 -24.12
N ASP A 36 5.02 -6.33 -24.73
CA ASP A 36 5.17 -5.85 -26.10
C ASP A 36 5.28 -7.02 -27.08
N VAL A 37 4.79 -6.85 -28.31
CA VAL A 37 4.91 -7.87 -29.36
C VAL A 37 6.23 -7.65 -30.07
N GLY A 38 7.17 -8.59 -29.94
CA GLY A 38 8.49 -8.48 -30.54
C GLY A 38 8.45 -8.25 -32.05
N THR A 39 9.21 -7.28 -32.55
CA THR A 39 9.24 -6.90 -33.98
C THR A 39 9.88 -7.96 -34.90
N SER A 40 10.55 -8.97 -34.35
CA SER A 40 11.25 -10.02 -35.10
C SER A 40 10.62 -11.42 -34.99
N SER A 41 9.68 -11.61 -34.07
CA SER A 41 8.92 -12.84 -33.92
C SER A 41 7.67 -12.47 -33.12
N TYR A 42 6.50 -12.96 -33.52
CA TYR A 42 5.21 -12.75 -32.83
C TYR A 42 5.17 -13.37 -31.39
N ALA A 43 6.31 -13.45 -30.71
CA ALA A 43 6.44 -13.74 -29.30
C ALA A 43 6.12 -12.48 -28.49
N LEU A 44 5.24 -12.63 -27.51
CA LEU A 44 5.07 -11.64 -26.44
C LEU A 44 6.37 -11.58 -25.65
N VAL A 45 7.08 -10.47 -25.73
CA VAL A 45 8.23 -10.18 -24.88
C VAL A 45 7.72 -9.28 -23.77
N ALA A 46 7.57 -9.85 -22.58
CA ALA A 46 7.30 -9.06 -21.41
C ALA A 46 8.60 -8.41 -20.90
N SER A 47 8.56 -7.09 -20.71
CA SER A 47 9.66 -6.34 -20.11
C SER A 47 9.17 -5.65 -18.83
N TRP A 48 9.92 -5.82 -17.75
CA TRP A 48 9.66 -5.12 -16.48
C TRP A 48 10.50 -3.85 -16.44
N SER A 49 9.86 -2.68 -16.49
CA SER A 49 10.56 -1.39 -16.52
C SER A 49 9.88 -0.33 -15.65
N PRO A 50 9.80 -0.54 -14.31
CA PRO A 50 9.11 0.39 -13.41
C PRO A 50 9.69 1.81 -13.46
N GLY A 51 10.96 1.95 -13.83
CA GLY A 51 11.62 3.25 -14.02
C GLY A 51 10.96 4.13 -15.10
N VAL A 52 10.35 3.57 -16.14
CA VAL A 52 9.71 4.36 -17.20
C VAL A 52 8.47 5.09 -16.67
N HIS A 53 7.53 4.35 -16.06
CA HIS A 53 6.30 4.95 -15.49
C HIS A 53 6.59 5.85 -14.28
N VAL A 54 7.57 5.49 -13.44
CA VAL A 54 8.02 6.36 -12.36
C VAL A 54 8.57 7.68 -12.91
N ASN A 55 9.31 7.66 -14.02
CA ASN A 55 9.82 8.88 -14.64
C ASN A 55 8.69 9.77 -15.19
N GLU A 56 7.65 9.19 -15.78
CA GLU A 56 6.48 9.95 -16.25
C GLU A 56 5.81 10.70 -15.08
N ILE A 57 5.54 9.99 -13.97
CA ILE A 57 4.98 10.60 -12.76
C ILE A 57 5.94 11.65 -12.20
N PHE A 58 7.24 11.37 -12.18
CA PHE A 58 8.25 12.31 -11.72
C PHE A 58 8.26 13.61 -12.56
N TYR A 59 8.15 13.53 -13.88
CA TYR A 59 8.06 14.72 -14.74
C TYR A 59 6.79 15.52 -14.47
N LEU A 60 5.65 14.85 -14.25
CA LEU A 60 4.41 15.52 -13.85
C LEU A 60 4.56 16.24 -12.49
N LEU A 61 5.23 15.60 -11.52
CA LEU A 61 5.52 16.21 -10.23
C LEU A 61 6.49 17.39 -10.34
N LEU A 62 7.45 17.35 -11.27
CA LEU A 62 8.33 18.49 -11.56
C LEU A 62 7.56 19.69 -12.14
N VAL A 63 6.59 19.45 -13.02
CA VAL A 63 5.71 20.51 -13.51
C VAL A 63 4.86 21.05 -12.36
N ALA A 64 4.30 20.17 -11.52
CA ALA A 64 3.47 20.56 -10.38
C ALA A 64 4.25 21.42 -9.37
N ILE A 65 5.46 21.01 -8.97
CA ILE A 65 6.27 21.79 -8.01
C ILE A 65 6.67 23.15 -8.59
N PHE A 66 6.91 23.23 -9.90
CA PHE A 66 7.21 24.49 -10.57
C PHE A 66 5.99 25.43 -10.55
N CYS A 67 4.78 24.92 -10.79
CA CYS A 67 3.54 25.69 -10.61
C CYS A 67 3.39 26.18 -9.17
N VAL A 68 3.62 25.31 -8.18
CA VAL A 68 3.57 25.67 -6.76
C VAL A 68 4.60 26.74 -6.43
N PHE A 69 5.82 26.64 -6.96
CA PHE A 69 6.86 27.67 -6.79
C PHE A 69 6.39 29.05 -7.29
N ILE A 70 5.78 29.11 -8.48
CA ILE A 70 5.21 30.36 -9.01
C ILE A 70 4.11 30.89 -8.08
N CYS A 71 3.21 30.01 -7.62
CA CYS A 71 2.15 30.37 -6.69
C CYS A 71 2.70 30.93 -5.35
N VAL A 72 3.78 30.35 -4.81
CA VAL A 72 4.44 30.83 -3.59
C VAL A 72 5.03 32.22 -3.78
N LEU A 73 5.67 32.50 -4.92
CA LEU A 73 6.16 33.84 -5.21
C LEU A 73 5.01 34.84 -5.36
N TRP A 74 3.91 34.42 -6.01
CA TRP A 74 2.71 35.23 -6.15
C TRP A 74 2.12 35.58 -4.79
N THR A 75 1.99 34.62 -3.88
CA THR A 75 1.44 34.85 -2.54
C THR A 75 2.36 35.71 -1.70
N GLY A 76 3.68 35.55 -1.82
CA GLY A 76 4.66 36.49 -1.27
C GLY A 76 4.41 37.94 -1.73
N TYR A 77 4.12 38.13 -3.02
CA TYR A 77 3.75 39.44 -3.55
C TYR A 77 2.43 39.99 -2.99
N ILE A 78 1.41 39.14 -2.83
CA ILE A 78 0.14 39.53 -2.19
C ILE A 78 0.40 40.03 -0.77
N LEU A 79 1.19 39.29 0.01
CA LEU A 79 1.43 39.57 1.41
C LEU A 79 2.20 40.88 1.60
N ALA A 80 3.37 41.02 0.95
CA ALA A 80 4.28 42.15 1.18
C ALA A 80 4.94 42.72 -0.09
N ARG A 81 4.30 42.58 -1.27
CA ARG A 81 4.83 43.10 -2.55
C ARG A 81 6.24 42.56 -2.83
N LYS A 82 7.19 43.43 -3.21
CA LYS A 82 8.56 43.02 -3.57
C LYS A 82 9.32 42.38 -2.41
N THR A 83 9.17 42.89 -1.19
CA THR A 83 9.86 42.32 -0.02
C THR A 83 9.33 40.92 0.29
N GLY A 84 8.02 40.71 0.16
CA GLY A 84 7.42 39.38 0.30
C GLY A 84 7.90 38.38 -0.73
N VAL A 85 8.09 38.79 -2.00
CA VAL A 85 8.71 37.93 -3.03
C VAL A 85 10.14 37.56 -2.66
N LEU A 86 10.94 38.52 -2.15
CA LEU A 86 12.32 38.25 -1.73
C LEU A 86 12.38 37.28 -0.55
N VAL A 87 11.50 37.44 0.44
CA VAL A 87 11.42 36.52 1.58
C VAL A 87 10.97 35.13 1.13
N ALA A 88 9.94 35.04 0.28
CA ALA A 88 9.48 33.77 -0.26
C ALA A 88 10.59 33.04 -1.04
N LEU A 89 11.32 33.78 -1.88
CA LEU A 89 12.46 33.24 -2.62
C LEU A 89 13.57 32.78 -1.67
N ALA A 90 13.92 33.58 -0.66
CA ALA A 90 14.92 33.20 0.33
C ALA A 90 14.55 31.89 1.03
N VAL A 91 13.29 31.75 1.49
CA VAL A 91 12.80 30.54 2.16
C VAL A 91 12.86 29.32 1.26
N VAL A 92 12.44 29.43 -0.02
CA VAL A 92 12.54 28.31 -0.98
C VAL A 92 13.98 27.96 -1.30
N LEU A 93 14.93 28.90 -1.24
CA LEU A 93 16.33 28.59 -1.50
C LEU A 93 17.07 27.98 -0.30
N VAL A 94 16.51 28.06 0.92
CA VAL A 94 17.15 27.53 2.14
C VAL A 94 17.56 26.06 1.99
N PRO A 95 16.69 25.11 1.58
CA PRO A 95 17.07 23.72 1.39
C PRO A 95 18.28 23.53 0.46
N CYS A 96 18.29 24.26 -0.66
CA CYS A 96 19.37 24.20 -1.64
C CYS A 96 20.70 24.73 -1.08
N ILE A 97 20.64 25.84 -0.32
CA ILE A 97 21.81 26.41 0.34
C ILE A 97 22.35 25.45 1.40
N LEU A 98 21.47 24.88 2.24
CA LEU A 98 21.83 23.87 3.25
C LEU A 98 22.50 22.65 2.61
N ASN A 99 22.04 22.22 1.42
CA ASN A 99 22.65 21.11 0.70
C ASN A 99 24.04 21.45 0.15
N MET A 100 24.24 22.67 -0.34
CA MET A 100 25.55 23.13 -0.81
C MET A 100 26.60 23.20 0.29
N ILE A 101 26.20 23.49 1.53
CA ILE A 101 27.10 23.51 2.70
C ILE A 101 27.19 22.15 3.41
N GLY A 102 26.55 21.11 2.87
CA GLY A 102 26.59 19.74 3.42
C GLY A 102 25.78 19.53 4.70
N LEU A 103 24.88 20.45 5.06
CA LEU A 103 24.01 20.33 6.24
C LEU A 103 22.63 19.72 5.92
N TRP A 104 22.32 19.46 4.65
CA TRP A 104 21.04 18.85 4.28
C TRP A 104 21.06 17.33 4.49
N PRO A 105 20.06 16.75 5.17
CA PRO A 105 20.04 15.32 5.44
C PRO A 105 19.82 14.52 4.16
N LEU A 106 20.61 13.47 3.98
CA LEU A 106 20.42 12.47 2.94
C LEU A 106 19.35 11.48 3.41
N VAL A 107 18.10 11.72 3.05
CA VAL A 107 16.97 10.82 3.37
C VAL A 107 16.64 9.97 2.14
N SER A 108 16.70 8.66 2.27
CA SER A 108 16.16 7.75 1.25
C SER A 108 14.65 7.92 1.19
N SER A 109 14.16 8.52 0.10
CA SER A 109 12.73 8.75 -0.11
C SER A 109 12.09 7.64 -0.95
N ALA A 110 12.88 6.71 -1.48
CA ALA A 110 12.39 5.55 -2.22
C ALA A 110 11.78 4.51 -1.25
N PRO A 111 10.81 3.70 -1.70
CA PRO A 111 10.29 2.59 -0.91
C PRO A 111 11.36 1.52 -0.70
N ASP A 112 11.42 0.93 0.51
CA ASP A 112 12.38 -0.13 0.85
C ASP A 112 12.11 -1.43 0.07
N THR A 113 10.85 -1.66 -0.31
CA THR A 113 10.43 -2.77 -1.16
C THR A 113 9.40 -2.27 -2.17
N PHE A 114 9.56 -2.70 -3.42
CA PHE A 114 8.58 -2.47 -4.48
C PHE A 114 7.96 -3.83 -4.84
N VAL A 115 6.64 -3.93 -4.72
CA VAL A 115 5.94 -5.20 -4.95
C VAL A 115 5.05 -5.07 -6.18
N ILE A 116 5.40 -5.83 -7.22
CA ILE A 116 4.67 -5.92 -8.49
C ILE A 116 3.33 -6.61 -8.25
N ASP A 117 2.24 -6.00 -8.72
CA ASP A 117 0.85 -6.48 -8.53
C ASP A 117 0.51 -6.80 -7.05
N GLY A 118 1.30 -6.26 -6.12
CA GLY A 118 1.22 -6.54 -4.71
C GLY A 118 0.23 -5.61 -4.03
N THR A 119 -0.80 -6.18 -3.41
CA THR A 119 -1.72 -5.44 -2.55
C THR A 119 -1.10 -5.24 -1.16
N GLY A 120 -1.25 -4.05 -0.58
CA GLY A 120 -0.97 -3.81 0.85
C GLY A 120 0.36 -3.16 1.22
N VAL A 121 1.28 -2.97 0.28
CA VAL A 121 2.49 -2.16 0.46
C VAL A 121 2.19 -0.74 0.01
N LEU A 122 2.11 0.19 0.97
CA LEU A 122 2.21 1.61 0.67
C LEU A 122 3.68 1.94 0.50
N GLY A 123 3.98 2.90 -0.36
CA GLY A 123 5.32 3.46 -0.45
C GLY A 123 5.84 4.03 0.88
N SER A 124 7.07 4.54 0.91
CA SER A 124 7.68 5.00 2.17
C SER A 124 6.97 6.23 2.76
N GLY A 125 6.86 6.32 4.08
CA GLY A 125 6.33 7.53 4.74
C GLY A 125 7.10 8.80 4.34
N TRP A 126 8.42 8.68 4.19
CA TRP A 126 9.30 9.75 3.72
C TRP A 126 9.02 10.18 2.29
N GLY A 127 8.70 9.25 1.37
CA GLY A 127 8.30 9.60 0.01
C GLY A 127 6.90 10.24 -0.07
N MET A 128 6.06 10.07 0.97
CA MET A 128 4.74 10.71 1.04
C MET A 128 4.78 12.14 1.56
N LEU A 129 5.79 12.46 2.36
CA LEU A 129 5.95 13.79 2.94
C LEU A 129 6.05 14.91 1.88
N PRO A 130 6.82 14.78 0.77
CA PRO A 130 6.85 15.77 -0.31
C PRO A 130 5.48 16.05 -0.92
N LEU A 131 4.65 15.02 -1.08
CA LEU A 131 3.30 15.15 -1.64
C LEU A 131 2.38 15.92 -0.69
N VAL A 132 2.43 15.60 0.61
CA VAL A 132 1.69 16.30 1.66
C VAL A 132 2.15 17.76 1.79
N CYS A 133 3.46 18.02 1.78
CA CYS A 133 4.01 19.38 1.81
C CYS A 133 3.60 20.19 0.58
N MET A 134 3.64 19.57 -0.62
CA MET A 134 3.21 20.21 -1.86
C MET A 134 1.70 20.51 -1.83
N GLY A 135 0.87 19.57 -1.37
CA GLY A 135 -0.57 19.77 -1.20
C GLY A 135 -0.88 20.89 -0.19
N ALA A 136 -0.25 20.89 0.98
CA ALA A 136 -0.41 21.95 1.97
C ALA A 136 0.03 23.32 1.45
N THR A 137 1.16 23.39 0.76
CA THR A 137 1.63 24.65 0.15
C THR A 137 0.67 25.12 -0.95
N THR A 138 0.13 24.20 -1.74
CA THR A 138 -0.85 24.50 -2.78
C THR A 138 -2.14 25.05 -2.20
N GLY A 139 -2.71 24.40 -1.18
CA GLY A 139 -3.92 24.86 -0.50
C GLY A 139 -3.73 26.23 0.15
N TRP A 140 -2.56 26.47 0.76
CA TRP A 140 -2.19 27.76 1.31
C TRP A 140 -2.14 28.85 0.24
N CYS A 141 -1.48 28.58 -0.89
CA CYS A 141 -1.38 29.54 -1.98
C CYS A 141 -2.75 29.87 -2.59
N LEU A 142 -3.54 28.83 -2.90
CA LEU A 142 -4.84 29.00 -3.57
C LEU A 142 -5.80 29.84 -2.72
N LEU A 143 -5.88 29.61 -1.41
CA LEU A 143 -6.75 30.42 -0.55
C LEU A 143 -6.28 31.85 -0.39
N LEU A 144 -4.97 32.11 -0.28
CA LEU A 144 -4.47 33.48 -0.22
C LEU A 144 -4.75 34.26 -1.51
N ILE A 145 -4.58 33.62 -2.67
CA ILE A 145 -4.93 34.20 -3.97
C ILE A 145 -6.44 34.46 -4.03
N TYR A 146 -7.26 33.49 -3.60
CA TYR A 146 -8.71 33.64 -3.55
C TYR A 146 -9.16 34.83 -2.70
N VAL A 147 -8.64 34.96 -1.47
CA VAL A 147 -9.00 36.03 -0.53
C VAL A 147 -8.52 37.41 -1.02
N ASP A 148 -7.40 37.48 -1.75
CA ASP A 148 -6.95 38.72 -2.37
C ASP A 148 -7.81 39.14 -3.57
N LEU A 149 -8.30 38.17 -4.36
CA LEU A 149 -9.19 38.44 -5.51
C LEU A 149 -10.62 38.77 -5.07
N PHE A 150 -11.12 38.05 -4.07
CA PHE A 150 -12.48 38.14 -3.56
C PHE A 150 -12.43 38.58 -2.09
N PRO A 151 -12.91 39.80 -1.75
CA PRO A 151 -12.94 40.26 -0.36
C PRO A 151 -13.84 39.33 0.46
N SER A 152 -13.20 38.40 1.14
CA SER A 152 -13.84 37.30 1.84
C SER A 152 -13.97 37.71 3.30
N GLY A 153 -15.18 38.09 3.72
CA GLY A 153 -15.44 38.47 5.11
C GLY A 153 -15.33 37.28 6.08
N SER A 154 -15.55 37.56 7.37
CA SER A 154 -15.49 36.56 8.45
C SER A 154 -16.35 35.31 8.23
N ARG A 155 -17.45 35.42 7.47
CA ARG A 155 -18.34 34.29 7.13
C ARG A 155 -17.64 33.21 6.31
N PHE A 156 -16.73 33.57 5.40
CA PHE A 156 -15.98 32.60 4.60
C PHE A 156 -15.10 31.73 5.51
N TRP A 157 -14.39 32.35 6.45
CA TRP A 157 -13.55 31.64 7.40
C TRP A 157 -14.36 30.75 8.35
N SER A 158 -15.54 31.20 8.79
CA SER A 158 -16.46 30.36 9.56
C SER A 158 -16.96 29.15 8.75
N ALA A 159 -17.23 29.32 7.46
CA ALA A 159 -17.60 28.21 6.58
C ALA A 159 -16.44 27.24 6.36
N TYR A 160 -15.22 27.77 6.19
CA TYR A 160 -14.01 26.97 6.06
C TYR A 160 -13.72 26.15 7.33
N ASP A 161 -14.04 26.70 8.51
CA ASP A 161 -13.89 25.97 9.77
C ASP A 161 -14.77 24.71 9.82
N HIS A 162 -15.97 24.73 9.24
CA HIS A 162 -16.76 23.50 9.09
C HIS A 162 -16.04 22.46 8.20
N VAL A 163 -15.43 22.87 7.10
CA VAL A 163 -14.64 21.96 6.24
C VAL A 163 -13.46 21.38 7.02
N TRP A 164 -12.75 22.20 7.80
CA TRP A 164 -11.66 21.75 8.67
C TRP A 164 -12.12 20.73 9.72
N TYR A 165 -13.24 20.99 10.40
CA TYR A 165 -13.79 20.04 11.38
C TYR A 165 -14.22 18.73 10.73
N MET A 166 -14.87 18.77 9.56
CA MET A 166 -15.24 17.57 8.81
C MET A 166 -14.01 16.77 8.37
N ALA A 167 -12.95 17.44 7.91
CA ALA A 167 -11.69 16.81 7.58
C ALA A 167 -11.04 16.14 8.81
N GLY A 168 -11.08 16.80 9.98
CA GLY A 168 -10.60 16.21 11.24
C GLY A 168 -11.40 14.98 11.68
N LEU A 169 -12.73 15.03 11.57
CA LEU A 169 -13.59 13.86 11.85
C LEU A 169 -13.27 12.70 10.91
N LEU A 170 -13.13 12.97 9.62
CA LEU A 170 -12.75 11.95 8.63
C LEU A 170 -11.37 11.34 8.91
N ALA A 171 -10.40 12.15 9.37
CA ALA A 171 -9.09 11.66 9.80
C ALA A 171 -9.22 10.67 10.98
N GLY A 172 -10.09 10.99 11.94
CA GLY A 172 -10.39 10.11 13.08
C GLY A 172 -11.02 8.78 12.62
N VAL A 173 -11.98 8.81 11.70
CA VAL A 173 -12.59 7.59 11.14
C VAL A 173 -11.56 6.73 10.42
N ILE A 174 -10.69 7.34 9.61
CA ILE A 174 -9.61 6.62 8.90
C ILE A 174 -8.62 6.01 9.89
N PHE A 175 -8.26 6.72 10.96
CA PHE A 175 -7.39 6.17 12.01
C PHE A 175 -8.00 4.93 12.68
N VAL A 176 -9.31 4.95 12.98
CA VAL A 176 -10.03 3.79 13.51
C VAL A 176 -10.06 2.65 12.49
N ALA A 177 -10.36 2.93 11.22
CA ALA A 177 -10.31 1.92 10.16
C ALA A 177 -8.90 1.30 10.06
N ASP A 178 -7.83 2.10 10.20
CA ASP A 178 -6.45 1.63 10.15
C ASP A 178 -6.11 0.70 11.33
N SER A 179 -6.65 0.96 12.52
CA SER A 179 -6.50 0.05 13.66
C SER A 179 -7.17 -1.30 13.41
N GLN A 180 -8.34 -1.33 12.77
CA GLN A 180 -9.03 -2.58 12.40
C GLN A 180 -8.24 -3.40 11.36
N VAL A 181 -7.61 -2.74 10.38
CA VAL A 181 -6.74 -3.44 9.40
C VAL A 181 -5.57 -4.15 10.09
N SER A 182 -4.96 -3.50 11.09
CA SER A 182 -3.89 -4.11 11.88
C SER A 182 -4.40 -5.31 12.69
N GLU A 183 -5.60 -5.20 13.24
CA GLU A 183 -6.26 -6.27 13.99
C GLU A 183 -6.53 -7.50 13.10
N HIS A 184 -7.13 -7.33 11.91
CA HIS A 184 -7.37 -8.44 10.98
C HIS A 184 -6.08 -9.18 10.59
N THR A 185 -4.99 -8.43 10.36
CA THR A 185 -3.68 -9.03 10.05
C THR A 185 -3.13 -9.79 11.26
N GLY A 186 -3.27 -9.24 12.45
CA GLY A 186 -2.88 -9.88 13.72
C GLY A 186 -3.66 -11.17 13.97
N SER A 187 -4.99 -11.14 13.83
CA SER A 187 -5.85 -12.32 14.00
C SER A 187 -5.54 -13.42 12.99
N LEU A 188 -5.23 -13.08 11.73
CA LEU A 188 -4.82 -14.06 10.73
C LEU A 188 -3.50 -14.75 11.13
N GLN A 189 -2.54 -13.97 11.62
CA GLN A 189 -1.25 -14.50 12.05
C GLN A 189 -1.39 -15.38 13.31
N GLU A 190 -2.21 -14.95 14.27
CA GLU A 190 -2.53 -15.73 15.47
C GLU A 190 -3.23 -17.05 15.12
N SER A 191 -4.26 -17.00 14.28
CA SER A 191 -4.98 -18.19 13.80
C SER A 191 -4.03 -19.16 13.08
N SER A 192 -3.12 -18.65 12.25
CA SER A 192 -2.09 -19.45 11.57
C SER A 192 -1.08 -20.05 12.55
N GLN A 193 -0.62 -19.28 13.54
CA GLN A 193 0.28 -19.80 14.56
C GLN A 193 -0.39 -20.92 15.37
N ASN A 194 -1.65 -20.74 15.75
CA ASN A 194 -2.41 -21.73 16.48
C ASN A 194 -2.63 -23.02 15.66
N SER A 195 -2.99 -22.91 14.38
CA SER A 195 -3.18 -24.09 13.52
C SER A 195 -1.87 -24.87 13.32
N ARG A 196 -0.74 -24.15 13.17
CA ARG A 196 0.59 -24.76 13.06
C ARG A 196 1.00 -25.49 14.34
N GLN A 197 0.80 -24.86 15.50
CA GLN A 197 1.12 -25.45 16.80
C GLN A 197 0.20 -26.65 17.11
N ALA A 198 -1.10 -26.55 16.84
CA ALA A 198 -2.05 -27.65 16.99
C ALA A 198 -1.67 -28.84 16.09
N SER A 199 -1.27 -28.59 14.84
CA SER A 199 -0.81 -29.63 13.92
C SER A 199 0.47 -30.32 14.42
N ALA A 200 1.45 -29.54 14.89
CA ALA A 200 2.69 -30.08 15.47
C ALA A 200 2.42 -30.89 16.75
N TYR A 201 1.48 -30.42 17.58
CA TYR A 201 1.07 -31.09 18.82
C TYR A 201 0.41 -32.43 18.54
N LEU A 202 -0.59 -32.47 17.64
CA LEU A 202 -1.24 -33.72 17.23
C LEU A 202 -0.25 -34.68 16.56
N ARG A 203 0.70 -34.18 15.77
CA ARG A 203 1.77 -35.00 15.19
C ARG A 203 2.60 -35.66 16.30
N GLY A 204 2.96 -34.93 17.34
CA GLY A 204 3.69 -35.48 18.49
C GLY A 204 2.93 -36.61 19.18
N GLN A 205 1.62 -36.45 19.35
CA GLN A 205 0.76 -37.50 19.90
C GLN A 205 0.64 -38.72 18.96
N ALA A 206 0.52 -38.50 17.65
CA ALA A 206 0.47 -39.58 16.66
C ALA A 206 1.76 -40.41 16.62
N VAL A 207 2.93 -39.77 16.72
CA VAL A 207 4.24 -40.46 16.82
C VAL A 207 4.31 -41.31 18.10
N ALA A 208 3.86 -40.78 19.23
CA ALA A 208 3.83 -41.53 20.49
C ALA A 208 2.87 -42.72 20.41
N TYR A 209 1.75 -42.58 19.71
CA TYR A 209 0.77 -43.63 19.51
C TYR A 209 1.28 -44.73 18.56
N GLU A 210 1.90 -44.36 17.44
CA GLU A 210 2.57 -45.31 16.53
C GLU A 210 3.62 -46.14 17.28
N LYS A 211 4.46 -45.50 18.08
CA LYS A 211 5.46 -46.20 18.91
C LYS A 211 4.80 -47.20 19.87
N TRP A 212 3.70 -46.82 20.53
CA TRP A 212 2.96 -47.74 21.38
C TRP A 212 2.38 -48.92 20.59
N CYS A 213 1.91 -48.69 19.37
CA CYS A 213 1.43 -49.76 18.48
C CYS A 213 2.54 -50.75 18.13
N GLU A 214 3.75 -50.26 17.86
CA GLU A 214 4.93 -51.11 17.60
C GLU A 214 5.31 -51.94 18.84
N ASP A 215 5.43 -51.30 20.00
CA ASP A 215 5.80 -51.93 21.26
C ASP A 215 4.82 -53.06 21.67
N LYS A 216 3.52 -52.85 21.41
CA LYS A 216 2.45 -53.82 21.70
C LYS A 216 2.17 -54.81 20.58
N LYS A 217 2.85 -54.70 19.43
CA LYS A 217 2.58 -55.48 18.21
C LYS A 217 1.15 -55.34 17.69
N HIS A 218 0.55 -54.17 17.84
CA HIS A 218 -0.79 -53.82 17.35
C HIS A 218 -0.77 -53.19 15.94
N THR A 219 0.24 -53.50 15.13
CA THR A 219 0.44 -52.92 13.79
C THR A 219 -0.68 -53.23 12.79
N THR A 220 -1.57 -54.17 13.12
CA THR A 220 -2.75 -54.51 12.32
C THR A 220 -3.96 -53.60 12.56
N LEU A 221 -3.97 -52.79 13.62
CA LEU A 221 -5.05 -51.84 13.87
C LEU A 221 -5.04 -50.72 12.82
N ILE A 222 -6.23 -50.28 12.42
CA ILE A 222 -6.39 -49.25 11.39
C ILE A 222 -5.91 -47.90 11.94
N SER A 223 -6.15 -47.62 13.22
CA SER A 223 -5.66 -46.42 13.90
C SER A 223 -4.13 -46.34 13.94
N CYS A 224 -3.42 -47.47 14.05
CA CYS A 224 -1.96 -47.50 14.03
C CYS A 224 -1.41 -47.20 12.63
N GLN A 225 -2.05 -47.70 11.58
CA GLN A 225 -1.72 -47.36 10.20
C GLN A 225 -1.98 -45.87 9.90
N TRP A 226 -3.10 -45.35 10.41
CA TRP A 226 -3.42 -43.93 10.34
C TRP A 226 -2.36 -43.08 11.05
N ALA A 227 -1.96 -43.45 12.26
CA ALA A 227 -0.99 -42.72 13.06
C ALA A 227 0.36 -42.56 12.37
N SER A 228 0.77 -43.54 11.56
CA SER A 228 1.95 -43.47 10.69
C SER A 228 1.70 -42.54 9.49
N ALA A 229 0.61 -42.77 8.76
CA ALA A 229 0.30 -42.07 7.51
C ALA A 229 -0.01 -40.56 7.68
N VAL A 230 -0.58 -40.15 8.83
CA VAL A 230 -1.02 -38.78 9.07
C VAL A 230 0.14 -37.82 9.39
N GLN A 231 1.30 -38.33 9.80
CA GLN A 231 2.40 -37.51 10.33
C GLN A 231 2.95 -36.51 9.31
N GLN A 232 3.11 -36.93 8.05
CA GLN A 232 3.61 -36.02 7.01
C GLN A 232 2.60 -34.89 6.75
N LYS A 233 1.31 -35.21 6.70
CA LYS A 233 0.25 -34.21 6.51
C LYS A 233 0.25 -33.17 7.65
N LEU A 234 0.37 -33.62 8.90
CA LEU A 234 0.44 -32.72 10.06
C LEU A 234 1.76 -31.94 10.10
N LEU A 235 2.86 -32.54 9.63
CA LEU A 235 4.12 -31.83 9.46
C LEU A 235 3.95 -30.70 8.45
N ASP A 236 3.37 -30.97 7.27
CA ASP A 236 3.14 -29.95 6.24
C ASP A 236 2.31 -28.79 6.80
N TYR A 237 1.21 -29.08 7.50
CA TYR A 237 0.39 -28.07 8.17
C TYR A 237 1.14 -27.26 9.24
N SER A 238 2.09 -27.86 9.94
CA SER A 238 2.91 -27.14 10.94
C SER A 238 3.90 -26.13 10.34
N TRP A 239 4.19 -26.21 9.05
CA TRP A 239 5.12 -25.33 8.33
C TRP A 239 4.44 -24.38 7.35
N GLN A 240 3.16 -24.57 7.04
CA GLN A 240 2.43 -23.75 6.08
C GLN A 240 2.24 -22.30 6.54
N ALA A 241 2.51 -21.37 5.64
CA ALA A 241 2.14 -19.96 5.80
C ALA A 241 0.60 -19.81 5.74
N PRO A 242 0.02 -18.72 6.30
CA PRO A 242 -1.43 -18.50 6.29
C PRO A 242 -2.04 -18.62 4.89
N ALA A 243 -1.34 -18.09 3.87
CA ALA A 243 -1.77 -18.12 2.47
C ALA A 243 -1.94 -19.53 1.88
N LEU A 244 -1.25 -20.53 2.44
CA LEU A 244 -1.30 -21.93 1.99
C LEU A 244 -2.30 -22.74 2.81
N TYR A 245 -2.38 -22.49 4.12
CA TYR A 245 -3.22 -23.28 5.02
C TYR A 245 -4.71 -23.14 4.71
N TRP A 246 -5.22 -21.95 4.40
CA TRP A 246 -6.64 -21.83 4.03
C TRP A 246 -6.98 -22.57 2.73
N ARG A 247 -5.99 -22.72 1.83
CA ARG A 247 -6.12 -23.32 0.49
C ARG A 247 -5.94 -24.84 0.49
N PHE A 248 -5.04 -25.36 1.32
CA PHE A 248 -4.65 -26.78 1.36
C PHE A 248 -4.90 -27.47 2.71
N GLY A 249 -5.33 -26.72 3.71
CA GLY A 249 -5.78 -27.24 5.00
C GLY A 249 -7.08 -28.03 4.86
N PRO A 250 -7.45 -28.75 5.93
CA PRO A 250 -8.57 -29.69 5.89
C PRO A 250 -9.91 -28.95 5.82
N THR A 251 -10.80 -29.36 4.91
CA THR A 251 -12.15 -28.79 4.78
C THR A 251 -13.17 -29.47 5.68
N ILE A 252 -12.93 -30.74 5.98
CA ILE A 252 -13.71 -31.61 6.85
C ILE A 252 -12.77 -32.55 7.59
N SER A 253 -13.17 -32.99 8.78
CA SER A 253 -12.32 -33.81 9.65
C SER A 253 -11.90 -35.15 9.05
N THR A 254 -12.74 -35.75 8.20
CA THR A 254 -12.45 -37.01 7.53
C THR A 254 -11.21 -36.93 6.64
N GLU A 255 -10.86 -35.75 6.13
CA GLU A 255 -9.63 -35.54 5.35
C GLU A 255 -8.37 -35.76 6.17
N ILE A 256 -8.39 -35.52 7.49
CA ILE A 256 -7.23 -35.80 8.36
C ILE A 256 -7.12 -37.30 8.68
N TYR A 257 -8.26 -37.98 8.80
CA TYR A 257 -8.31 -39.44 8.97
C TYR A 257 -7.94 -40.21 7.69
N ALA A 258 -8.12 -39.58 6.53
CA ALA A 258 -7.83 -40.20 5.25
C ALA A 258 -6.31 -40.33 5.00
N PRO A 259 -5.83 -41.50 4.51
CA PRO A 259 -4.47 -41.64 4.02
C PRO A 259 -4.18 -40.65 2.86
N PRO A 260 -2.91 -40.26 2.65
CA PRO A 260 -2.56 -39.34 1.56
C PRO A 260 -3.07 -39.84 0.19
N GLY A 261 -3.81 -38.98 -0.51
CA GLY A 261 -4.31 -39.25 -1.88
C GLY A 261 -5.40 -40.31 -2.00
N ARG A 262 -6.03 -40.74 -0.89
CA ARG A 262 -7.10 -41.75 -0.89
C ARG A 262 -8.30 -41.30 -0.07
N ASN A 263 -9.48 -41.77 -0.44
CA ASN A 263 -10.69 -41.59 0.36
C ASN A 263 -10.75 -42.66 1.46
N ILE A 264 -11.37 -42.31 2.59
CA ILE A 264 -11.64 -43.21 3.70
C ILE A 264 -13.15 -43.33 3.92
N THR A 265 -13.63 -44.52 4.30
CA THR A 265 -15.04 -44.74 4.61
C THR A 265 -15.37 -44.23 6.02
N GLU A 266 -16.62 -43.81 6.24
CA GLU A 266 -17.09 -43.34 7.56
C GLU A 266 -16.96 -44.43 8.64
N GLN A 267 -17.16 -45.70 8.26
CA GLN A 267 -16.94 -46.85 9.15
C GLN A 267 -15.47 -46.97 9.59
N ALA A 268 -14.52 -46.77 8.67
CA ALA A 268 -13.09 -46.81 9.01
C ALA A 268 -12.69 -45.62 9.90
N VAL A 269 -13.24 -44.43 9.66
CA VAL A 269 -13.04 -43.26 10.55
C VAL A 269 -13.58 -43.55 11.95
N THR A 270 -14.80 -44.10 12.04
CA THR A 270 -15.42 -44.49 13.31
C THR A 270 -14.56 -45.51 14.05
N GLN A 271 -14.03 -46.51 13.35
CA GLN A 271 -13.16 -47.53 13.93
C GLN A 271 -11.85 -46.92 14.48
N ILE A 272 -11.20 -46.02 13.72
CA ILE A 272 -10.00 -45.31 14.17
C ILE A 272 -10.28 -44.55 15.47
N ARG A 273 -11.39 -43.79 15.51
CA ARG A 273 -11.80 -42.99 16.69
C ARG A 273 -12.05 -43.87 17.92
N LEU A 274 -12.71 -45.02 17.74
CA LEU A 274 -12.94 -46.00 18.82
C LEU A 274 -11.64 -46.64 19.33
N GLU A 275 -10.71 -46.99 18.43
CA GLU A 275 -9.40 -47.55 18.78
C GLU A 275 -8.54 -46.53 19.55
N ILE A 276 -8.57 -45.25 19.15
CA ILE A 276 -7.92 -44.15 19.88
C ILE A 276 -8.56 -43.94 21.25
N ALA A 277 -9.89 -43.98 21.35
CA ALA A 277 -10.59 -43.86 22.63
C ALA A 277 -10.23 -45.01 23.58
N ALA A 278 -10.07 -46.23 23.07
CA ALA A 278 -9.60 -47.37 23.86
C ALA A 278 -8.16 -47.17 24.35
N TYR A 279 -7.27 -46.67 23.48
CA TYR A 279 -5.89 -46.31 23.84
C TYR A 279 -5.84 -45.24 24.95
N ASN A 280 -6.66 -44.19 24.84
CA ASN A 280 -6.75 -43.15 25.86
C ASN A 280 -7.23 -43.70 27.19
N ARG A 281 -8.21 -44.61 27.21
CA ARG A 281 -8.68 -45.24 28.47
C ARG A 281 -7.63 -46.15 29.10
N GLU A 282 -6.78 -46.80 28.30
CA GLU A 282 -5.68 -47.63 28.82
C GLU A 282 -4.58 -46.77 29.47
N LEU A 283 -4.15 -45.69 28.80
CA LEU A 283 -3.05 -44.86 29.30
C LEU A 283 -3.47 -43.80 30.32
N CYS A 284 -4.67 -43.25 30.16
CA CYS A 284 -5.20 -42.15 30.96
C CYS A 284 -6.59 -42.53 31.53
N PRO A 285 -6.64 -43.54 32.42
CA PRO A 285 -7.92 -44.06 32.91
C PRO A 285 -8.64 -43.04 33.81
N ALA A 286 -9.92 -42.80 33.50
CA ALA A 286 -10.85 -42.15 34.43
C ALA A 286 -11.45 -43.22 35.35
N ARG A 287 -11.42 -42.97 36.67
CA ARG A 287 -12.04 -43.86 37.66
C ARG A 287 -13.44 -43.35 37.98
N ASP A 288 -14.45 -44.18 37.76
CA ASP A 288 -15.80 -43.91 38.25
C ASP A 288 -15.83 -44.09 39.77
N LEU A 289 -16.16 -43.02 40.50
CA LEU A 289 -16.31 -43.03 41.95
C LEU A 289 -17.76 -43.30 42.37
N GLY A 290 -18.67 -43.52 41.42
CA GLY A 290 -20.10 -43.69 41.64
C GLY A 290 -20.87 -42.36 41.60
N HIS A 291 -22.19 -42.45 41.48
CA HIS A 291 -23.13 -41.30 41.48
C HIS A 291 -22.84 -40.23 40.41
N GLY A 292 -22.24 -40.61 39.28
CA GLY A 292 -21.90 -39.69 38.19
C GLY A 292 -20.63 -38.87 38.43
N VAL A 293 -19.85 -39.20 39.47
CA VAL A 293 -18.58 -38.55 39.76
C VAL A 293 -17.44 -39.38 39.18
N GLN A 294 -16.64 -38.78 38.31
CA GLN A 294 -15.45 -39.41 37.75
C GLN A 294 -14.18 -38.71 38.23
N GLN A 295 -13.18 -39.49 38.64
CA GLN A 295 -11.82 -39.03 38.92
C GLN A 295 -10.98 -39.18 37.66
N LEU A 296 -10.56 -38.06 37.09
CA LEU A 296 -9.70 -38.01 35.90
C LEU A 296 -8.27 -38.44 36.22
N ALA A 297 -7.54 -38.92 35.21
CA ALA A 297 -6.11 -39.18 35.32
C ALA A 297 -5.34 -37.90 35.67
N ALA A 298 -4.29 -37.98 36.49
CA ALA A 298 -3.46 -36.82 36.78
C ALA A 298 -2.58 -36.46 35.56
N PRO A 299 -2.35 -35.15 35.27
CA PRO A 299 -1.43 -34.74 34.21
C PRO A 299 -0.04 -35.36 34.38
N SER A 300 0.49 -35.94 33.32
CA SER A 300 1.78 -36.64 33.30
C SER A 300 2.45 -36.52 31.93
N ARG A 301 3.65 -37.08 31.77
CA ARG A 301 4.33 -37.12 30.46
C ARG A 301 3.53 -37.82 29.35
N ARG A 302 2.55 -38.65 29.72
CA ARG A 302 1.71 -39.42 28.78
C ARG A 302 0.26 -38.96 28.75
N CYS A 303 -0.22 -38.28 29.78
CA CYS A 303 -1.59 -37.78 29.87
C CYS A 303 -1.53 -36.26 29.99
N LEU A 304 -1.77 -35.56 28.89
CA LEU A 304 -1.67 -34.11 28.83
C LEU A 304 -3.05 -33.51 28.67
N ILE A 305 -3.27 -32.37 29.32
CA ILE A 305 -4.42 -31.53 29.02
C ILE A 305 -4.10 -30.79 27.73
N THR A 306 -4.93 -30.97 26.71
CA THR A 306 -4.76 -30.25 25.44
C THR A 306 -4.95 -28.76 25.68
N PRO A 307 -4.03 -27.89 25.22
CA PRO A 307 -4.21 -26.45 25.28
C PRO A 307 -5.55 -26.03 24.65
N PRO A 308 -6.32 -25.12 25.27
CA PRO A 308 -7.65 -24.75 24.78
C PRO A 308 -7.68 -24.24 23.33
N ASN A 309 -6.62 -23.54 22.89
CA ASN A 309 -6.50 -23.10 21.50
C ASN A 309 -6.34 -24.27 20.51
N PHE A 310 -5.84 -25.43 20.92
CA PHE A 310 -5.71 -26.58 20.03
C PHE A 310 -7.00 -27.43 19.97
N SER A 311 -7.88 -27.30 20.97
CA SER A 311 -9.12 -28.07 21.13
C SER A 311 -10.26 -27.14 21.55
N ARG A 312 -10.69 -26.26 20.62
CA ARG A 312 -11.76 -25.27 20.86
C ARG A 312 -13.02 -25.50 20.02
N ALA A 313 -12.94 -26.31 18.97
CA ALA A 313 -14.11 -26.68 18.19
C ALA A 313 -14.91 -27.79 18.91
N PHE A 314 -16.22 -27.82 18.65
CA PHE A 314 -17.04 -28.96 19.09
C PHE A 314 -16.58 -30.24 18.40
N HIS A 315 -16.66 -31.34 19.13
CA HIS A 315 -16.30 -32.65 18.61
C HIS A 315 -17.24 -33.06 17.47
N ASP A 316 -16.70 -33.75 16.47
CA ASP A 316 -17.55 -34.33 15.44
C ASP A 316 -18.49 -35.37 16.05
N PRO A 317 -19.74 -35.48 15.58
CA PRO A 317 -20.63 -36.51 16.07
C PRO A 317 -20.03 -37.91 15.83
N LEU A 318 -20.09 -38.77 16.84
CA LEU A 318 -19.80 -40.19 16.73
C LEU A 318 -21.12 -40.95 16.92
N ASN A 319 -21.56 -41.68 15.89
CA ASN A 319 -22.87 -42.36 15.87
C ASN A 319 -24.06 -41.41 16.19
N GLY A 320 -24.00 -40.17 15.68
CA GLY A 320 -25.05 -39.16 15.88
C GLY A 320 -25.09 -38.51 17.26
N LYS A 321 -24.10 -38.77 18.14
CA LYS A 321 -23.97 -38.11 19.45
C LYS A 321 -22.68 -37.31 19.52
N VAL A 322 -22.75 -36.13 20.12
CA VAL A 322 -21.58 -35.28 20.41
C VAL A 322 -21.20 -35.52 21.86
N ASP A 323 -19.98 -35.97 22.12
CA ASP A 323 -19.43 -36.10 23.47
C ASP A 323 -18.59 -34.87 23.80
N ASN A 324 -19.17 -33.97 24.60
CA ASN A 324 -18.51 -32.76 25.07
C ASN A 324 -17.86 -32.95 26.47
N SER A 325 -17.86 -34.16 27.03
CA SER A 325 -17.38 -34.41 28.40
C SER A 325 -15.85 -34.42 28.53
N THR A 326 -15.15 -34.32 27.40
CA THR A 326 -13.69 -34.44 27.29
C THR A 326 -12.92 -33.13 27.25
N PHE A 327 -13.60 -31.96 27.23
CA PHE A 327 -12.91 -30.68 27.39
C PHE A 327 -12.17 -30.66 28.73
N ASP A 328 -10.90 -30.26 28.74
CA ASP A 328 -10.00 -30.25 29.90
C ASP A 328 -9.69 -31.62 30.52
N THR A 329 -9.99 -32.73 29.83
CA THR A 329 -9.57 -34.07 30.28
C THR A 329 -8.14 -34.38 29.85
N PRO A 330 -7.29 -34.94 30.73
CA PRO A 330 -5.96 -35.40 30.34
C PRO A 330 -6.04 -36.62 29.42
N LEU A 331 -5.56 -36.47 28.18
CA LEU A 331 -5.58 -37.51 27.15
C LEU A 331 -4.15 -37.83 26.69
N ALA A 332 -3.96 -39.03 26.14
CA ALA A 332 -2.69 -39.40 25.50
C ALA A 332 -2.67 -38.95 24.03
N LEU A 333 -3.82 -39.01 23.36
CA LEU A 333 -4.02 -38.53 22.00
C LEU A 333 -5.40 -37.85 21.89
N ASP A 334 -5.43 -36.56 21.56
CA ASP A 334 -6.67 -35.77 21.47
C ASP A 334 -7.06 -35.49 20.01
N SER A 335 -7.39 -36.54 19.27
CA SER A 335 -7.86 -36.40 17.89
C SER A 335 -9.24 -35.76 17.82
N GLU A 336 -10.09 -36.02 18.82
CA GLU A 336 -11.49 -35.58 18.86
C GLU A 336 -11.63 -34.07 19.01
N GLY A 337 -10.73 -33.44 19.76
CA GLY A 337 -10.68 -32.00 19.91
C GLY A 337 -9.86 -31.28 18.85
N ILE A 338 -8.68 -31.83 18.51
CA ILE A 338 -7.73 -31.13 17.65
C ILE A 338 -8.14 -31.15 16.17
N ILE A 339 -8.64 -32.29 15.66
CA ILE A 339 -8.98 -32.41 14.23
C ILE A 339 -10.10 -31.45 13.81
N PRO A 340 -11.24 -31.36 14.53
CA PRO A 340 -12.28 -30.38 14.21
C PRO A 340 -11.78 -28.94 14.36
N THR A 341 -10.88 -28.70 15.32
CA THR A 341 -10.28 -27.37 15.52
C THR A 341 -9.40 -26.95 14.33
N LEU A 342 -8.65 -27.87 13.72
CA LEU A 342 -7.88 -27.61 12.50
C LEU A 342 -8.78 -27.23 11.32
N VAL A 343 -9.92 -27.91 11.15
CA VAL A 343 -10.93 -27.57 10.14
C VAL A 343 -11.49 -26.17 10.39
N MET A 344 -11.83 -25.87 11.64
CA MET A 344 -12.32 -24.54 12.02
C MET A 344 -11.28 -23.45 11.74
N TYR A 345 -10.01 -23.70 12.04
CA TYR A 345 -8.91 -22.77 11.73
C TYR A 345 -8.78 -22.51 10.23
N ARG A 346 -8.99 -23.52 9.38
CA ARG A 346 -8.96 -23.34 7.93
C ARG A 346 -10.07 -22.38 7.47
N THR A 347 -11.30 -22.55 7.97
CA THR A 347 -12.43 -21.66 7.65
C THR A 347 -12.24 -20.25 8.20
N GLU A 348 -11.74 -20.12 9.43
CA GLU A 348 -11.42 -18.82 10.05
C GLU A 348 -10.34 -18.08 9.24
N GLN A 349 -9.26 -18.76 8.88
CA GLN A 349 -8.19 -18.18 8.06
C GLN A 349 -8.67 -17.80 6.67
N GLU A 350 -9.57 -18.56 6.05
CA GLU A 350 -10.18 -18.17 4.77
C GLU A 350 -10.96 -16.85 4.90
N ALA A 351 -11.78 -16.72 5.95
CA ALA A 351 -12.57 -15.51 6.19
C ALA A 351 -11.68 -14.30 6.50
N LEU A 352 -10.65 -14.49 7.35
CA LEU A 352 -9.68 -13.45 7.68
C LEU A 352 -8.82 -13.06 6.48
N TRP A 353 -8.42 -14.03 5.65
CA TRP A 353 -7.65 -13.78 4.43
C TRP A 353 -8.40 -12.86 3.46
N LYS A 354 -9.71 -13.11 3.25
CA LYS A 354 -10.55 -12.25 2.40
C LYS A 354 -10.62 -10.82 2.94
N LYS A 355 -10.74 -10.64 4.26
CA LYS A 355 -10.72 -9.31 4.90
C LYS A 355 -9.38 -8.61 4.72
N VAL A 356 -8.27 -9.30 5.02
CA VAL A 356 -6.92 -8.75 4.85
C VAL A 356 -6.68 -8.35 3.39
N GLU A 357 -7.10 -9.15 2.43
CA GLU A 357 -6.96 -8.82 1.01
C GLU A 357 -7.77 -7.59 0.61
N GLN A 358 -9.00 -7.46 1.12
CA GLN A 358 -9.81 -6.26 0.95
C GLN A 358 -9.14 -5.03 1.58
N ASP A 359 -8.62 -5.15 2.80
CA ASP A 359 -7.94 -4.08 3.52
C ASP A 359 -6.66 -3.62 2.80
N ARG A 360 -5.93 -4.57 2.22
CA ARG A 360 -4.75 -4.29 1.40
C ARG A 360 -5.10 -3.45 0.17
N ARG A 361 -6.22 -3.72 -0.48
CA ARG A 361 -6.71 -2.91 -1.61
C ARG A 361 -7.18 -1.52 -1.18
N THR A 362 -7.99 -1.41 -0.14
CA THR A 362 -8.52 -0.12 0.34
C THR A 362 -7.41 0.82 0.81
N LYS A 363 -6.33 0.26 1.35
CA LYS A 363 -5.13 1.02 1.76
C LYS A 363 -4.55 1.87 0.63
N HIS A 364 -4.64 1.45 -0.63
CA HIS A 364 -4.14 2.22 -1.77
C HIS A 364 -4.97 3.47 -2.11
N TYR A 365 -6.15 3.69 -1.52
CA TYR A 365 -6.88 4.96 -1.66
C TYR A 365 -6.41 6.04 -0.66
N ARG A 366 -5.60 5.67 0.34
CA ARG A 366 -5.21 6.59 1.44
C ARG A 366 -4.34 7.75 0.95
N TRP A 367 -3.56 7.59 -0.11
CA TRP A 367 -2.73 8.68 -0.63
C TRP A 367 -3.57 9.86 -1.14
N MET A 368 -4.72 9.59 -1.76
CA MET A 368 -5.65 10.64 -2.20
C MET A 368 -6.21 11.40 -1.00
N TYR A 369 -6.53 10.68 0.07
CA TYR A 369 -6.98 11.30 1.32
C TYR A 369 -5.90 12.20 1.91
N TYR A 370 -4.64 11.75 2.01
CA TYR A 370 -3.55 12.58 2.52
C TYR A 370 -3.34 13.85 1.68
N LEU A 371 -3.45 13.74 0.35
CA LEU A 371 -3.37 14.89 -0.55
C LEU A 371 -4.53 15.88 -0.31
N LEU A 372 -5.77 15.41 -0.28
CA LEU A 372 -6.94 16.27 -0.02
C LEU A 372 -6.88 16.91 1.36
N PHE A 373 -6.55 16.13 2.39
CA PHE A 373 -6.41 16.62 3.76
C PHE A 373 -5.31 17.69 3.87
N SER A 374 -4.18 17.48 3.19
CA SER A 374 -3.09 18.47 3.16
C SER A 374 -3.51 19.79 2.52
N LEU A 375 -4.27 19.78 1.42
CA LEU A 375 -4.86 20.99 0.85
C LEU A 375 -5.72 21.74 1.89
N VAL A 376 -6.53 21.02 2.66
CA VAL A 376 -7.37 21.62 3.70
C VAL A 376 -6.54 22.22 4.84
N ILE A 377 -5.47 21.54 5.28
CA ILE A 377 -4.51 22.10 6.25
C ILE A 377 -3.91 23.40 5.70
N GLY A 378 -3.46 23.38 4.45
CA GLY A 378 -2.92 24.55 3.75
C GLY A 378 -3.88 25.74 3.76
N GLY A 379 -5.15 25.49 3.49
CA GLY A 379 -6.13 26.57 3.56
C GLY A 379 -6.39 27.09 4.98
N LYS A 380 -6.33 26.22 6.01
CA LYS A 380 -6.44 26.66 7.41
C LYS A 380 -5.26 27.55 7.80
N THR A 381 -4.04 27.21 7.37
CA THR A 381 -2.85 28.05 7.60
C THR A 381 -2.93 29.38 6.83
N ALA A 382 -3.58 29.41 5.67
CA ALA A 382 -3.85 30.65 4.94
C ALA A 382 -4.76 31.58 5.75
N GLY A 383 -5.78 31.06 6.43
CA GLY A 383 -6.63 31.86 7.32
C GLY A 383 -5.88 32.49 8.49
N ALA A 384 -4.93 31.77 9.10
CA ALA A 384 -4.04 32.35 10.10
C ALA A 384 -3.14 33.44 9.49
N THR A 385 -2.63 33.21 8.27
CA THR A 385 -1.79 34.17 7.54
C THR A 385 -2.56 35.47 7.22
N VAL A 386 -3.81 35.36 6.79
CA VAL A 386 -4.70 36.50 6.49
C VAL A 386 -4.91 37.39 7.71
N LYS A 387 -5.14 36.77 8.88
CA LYS A 387 -5.27 37.48 10.16
C LYS A 387 -3.95 38.16 10.56
N LEU A 388 -2.83 37.44 10.47
CA LEU A 388 -1.51 37.95 10.85
C LEU A 388 -1.04 39.11 9.95
N ALA A 389 -1.30 39.01 8.64
CA ALA A 389 -0.93 40.03 7.66
C ALA A 389 -1.99 41.13 7.48
N GLU A 390 -3.00 41.13 8.36
CA GLU A 390 -4.15 42.04 8.39
C GLU A 390 -4.77 42.27 7.00
N MET A 391 -4.88 41.20 6.19
CA MET A 391 -5.35 41.31 4.81
C MET A 391 -6.79 41.84 4.73
N ASP A 392 -7.62 41.52 5.71
CA ASP A 392 -9.02 41.93 5.80
C ASP A 392 -9.18 43.45 6.09
N LYS A 393 -8.14 44.12 6.61
CA LYS A 393 -8.16 45.56 6.94
C LYS A 393 -7.63 46.45 5.81
N ARG A 394 -7.18 45.86 4.69
CA ARG A 394 -6.57 46.60 3.58
C ARG A 394 -7.62 47.42 2.84
N SER A 395 -7.24 48.63 2.42
CA SER A 395 -8.10 49.49 1.59
C SER A 395 -8.36 48.86 0.22
N LEU A 396 -9.45 49.25 -0.45
CA LEU A 396 -9.79 48.70 -1.78
C LEU A 396 -8.69 48.94 -2.83
N GLN A 397 -7.91 50.02 -2.70
CA GLN A 397 -6.73 50.29 -3.56
C GLN A 397 -5.54 49.38 -3.27
N ASP A 398 -5.41 48.89 -2.02
CA ASP A 398 -4.38 47.92 -1.61
C ASP A 398 -4.83 46.46 -1.71
N SER A 399 -6.14 46.24 -1.89
CA SER A 399 -6.76 44.94 -2.20
C SER A 399 -6.58 44.57 -3.68
N ARG A 400 -6.67 43.28 -4.02
CA ARG A 400 -6.57 42.77 -5.40
C ARG A 400 -5.20 42.96 -6.04
N ARG A 401 -4.12 42.85 -5.24
CA ARG A 401 -2.74 42.91 -5.74
C ARG A 401 -2.47 41.83 -6.79
N SER A 402 -3.14 40.69 -6.68
CA SER A 402 -3.14 39.61 -7.68
C SER A 402 -3.65 40.08 -9.03
N SER A 403 -4.75 40.83 -9.07
CA SER A 403 -5.31 41.32 -10.34
C SER A 403 -4.38 42.32 -11.03
N TYR A 404 -3.72 43.18 -10.26
CA TYR A 404 -2.72 44.11 -10.77
C TYR A 404 -1.49 43.36 -11.29
N LEU A 405 -0.98 42.42 -10.51
CA LEU A 405 0.16 41.59 -10.91
C LEU A 405 -0.15 40.77 -12.17
N ALA A 406 -1.30 40.10 -12.21
CA ALA A 406 -1.76 39.33 -13.36
C ALA A 406 -1.82 40.20 -14.63
N ARG A 407 -2.46 41.38 -14.57
CA ARG A 407 -2.51 42.32 -15.69
C ARG A 407 -1.12 42.75 -16.14
N LYS A 408 -0.23 43.04 -15.19
CA LYS A 408 1.15 43.46 -15.49
C LYS A 408 1.96 42.33 -16.13
N VAL A 409 1.83 41.10 -15.62
CA VAL A 409 2.48 39.92 -16.20
C VAL A 409 1.95 39.67 -17.60
N ILE A 410 0.62 39.63 -17.79
CA ILE A 410 -0.01 39.45 -19.11
C ILE A 410 0.48 40.53 -20.09
N TYR A 411 0.47 41.79 -19.69
CA TYR A 411 0.96 42.91 -20.51
C TYR A 411 2.44 42.77 -20.89
N VAL A 412 3.30 42.39 -19.95
CA VAL A 412 4.73 42.16 -20.22
C VAL A 412 4.92 40.95 -21.13
N THR A 413 4.27 39.82 -20.86
CA THR A 413 4.36 38.62 -21.70
C THR A 413 3.85 38.87 -23.11
N TRP A 414 2.76 39.65 -23.23
CA TRP A 414 2.21 40.05 -24.52
C TRP A 414 3.20 40.94 -25.28
N ASN A 415 3.76 41.96 -24.65
CA ASN A 415 4.75 42.84 -25.28
C ASN A 415 6.04 42.12 -25.65
N VAL A 416 6.54 41.22 -24.80
CA VAL A 416 7.72 40.40 -25.11
C VAL A 416 7.42 39.45 -26.26
N GLY A 417 6.27 38.77 -26.25
CA GLY A 417 5.81 37.90 -27.33
C GLY A 417 5.64 38.65 -28.66
N CYS A 418 5.06 39.85 -28.64
CA CYS A 418 4.98 40.71 -29.81
C CYS A 418 6.36 41.15 -30.30
N CYS A 419 7.30 41.46 -29.40
CA CYS A 419 8.69 41.81 -29.76
C CYS A 419 9.44 40.63 -30.38
N THR A 420 9.29 39.41 -29.84
CA THR A 420 9.94 38.22 -30.40
C THR A 420 9.34 37.88 -31.78
N LEU A 421 8.02 37.90 -31.93
CA LEU A 421 7.34 37.74 -33.22
C LEU A 421 7.78 38.79 -34.25
N ARG A 422 7.92 40.06 -33.84
CA ARG A 422 8.38 41.15 -34.72
C ARG A 422 9.84 40.96 -35.14
N THR A 423 10.67 40.38 -34.28
CA THR A 423 12.07 40.06 -34.58
C THR A 423 12.16 38.89 -35.55
N ILE A 424 11.38 37.82 -35.32
CA ILE A 424 11.27 36.68 -36.24
C ILE A 424 10.79 37.14 -37.62
N TRP A 425 9.78 38.00 -37.68
CA TRP A 425 9.27 38.56 -38.94
C TRP A 425 10.34 39.37 -39.70
N LYS A 426 11.12 40.20 -39.00
CA LYS A 426 12.24 40.95 -39.60
C LYS A 426 13.32 40.01 -40.15
N CYS A 427 13.65 38.93 -39.44
CA CYS A 427 14.60 37.92 -39.91
C CYS A 427 14.08 37.19 -41.15
N LEU A 428 12.81 36.78 -41.17
CA LEU A 428 12.18 36.13 -42.33
C LEU A 428 12.14 37.07 -43.55
N HIS A 429 11.78 38.33 -43.36
CA HIS A 429 11.81 39.32 -44.44
C HIS A 429 13.24 39.60 -44.94
N GLY A 430 14.23 39.62 -44.05
CA GLY A 430 15.65 39.71 -44.40
C GLY A 430 16.09 38.53 -45.27
N MET A 431 15.76 37.32 -44.86
CA MET A 431 16.03 36.09 -45.63
C MET A 431 15.35 36.11 -47.02
N ALA A 432 14.09 36.54 -47.10
CA ALA A 432 13.35 36.66 -48.36
C ALA A 432 13.98 37.70 -49.32
N THR A 433 14.48 38.82 -48.79
CA THR A 433 15.16 39.83 -49.62
C THR A 433 16.54 39.40 -50.10
N ILE A 434 17.29 38.66 -49.27
CA ILE A 434 18.59 38.08 -49.66
C ILE A 434 18.40 37.00 -50.73
N THR A 435 17.44 36.10 -50.55
CA THR A 435 17.11 35.06 -51.55
C THR A 435 16.64 35.68 -52.86
N ALA A 436 15.80 36.72 -52.82
CA ALA A 436 15.40 37.45 -54.02
C ALA A 436 16.57 38.15 -54.73
N ARG A 437 17.54 38.71 -53.99
CA ARG A 437 18.76 39.30 -54.56
C ARG A 437 19.67 38.24 -55.19
N LEU A 438 19.85 37.10 -54.52
CA LEU A 438 20.62 35.97 -55.04
C LEU A 438 19.98 35.38 -56.31
N ALA A 439 18.66 35.22 -56.33
CA ALA A 439 17.92 34.76 -57.51
C ALA A 439 18.11 35.73 -58.69
N ARG A 440 18.05 37.05 -58.45
CA ARG A 440 18.33 38.06 -59.49
C ARG A 440 19.77 38.00 -60.00
N LEU A 441 20.75 37.83 -59.11
CA LEU A 441 22.17 37.70 -59.49
C LEU A 441 22.43 36.42 -60.29
N LEU A 442 21.84 35.30 -59.88
CA LEU A 442 21.92 34.03 -60.60
C LEU A 442 21.24 34.12 -61.97
N ALA A 443 20.04 34.72 -62.05
CA ALA A 443 19.35 34.95 -63.32
C ALA A 443 20.14 35.89 -64.27
N ALA A 444 20.83 36.90 -63.73
CA ALA A 444 21.70 37.78 -64.50
C ALA A 444 22.97 37.06 -65.00
N LYS A 445 23.58 36.21 -64.15
CA LYS A 445 24.75 35.40 -64.52
C LYS A 445 24.38 34.33 -65.56
N TYR A 446 23.23 33.69 -65.41
CA TYR A 446 22.69 32.71 -66.36
C TYR A 446 22.37 33.35 -67.71
N ARG A 447 21.75 34.54 -67.74
CA ARG A 447 21.55 35.31 -68.98
C ARG A 447 22.85 35.67 -69.68
N ARG A 448 23.90 36.06 -68.95
CA ARG A 448 25.23 36.32 -69.54
C ARG A 448 25.89 35.05 -70.10
N LEU A 449 25.71 33.91 -69.46
CA LEU A 449 26.22 32.62 -69.94
C LEU A 449 25.48 32.17 -71.21
N LEU A 450 24.15 32.30 -71.26
CA LEU A 450 23.36 32.01 -72.46
C LEU A 450 23.75 32.91 -73.64
N SER A 451 23.99 34.21 -73.42
CA SER A 451 24.46 35.11 -74.49
C SER A 451 25.87 34.81 -75.01
N ARG A 452 26.66 34.00 -74.28
CA ARG A 452 27.99 33.55 -74.73
C ARG A 452 27.93 32.25 -75.53
N PHE A 453 26.85 31.47 -75.43
CA PHE A 453 26.65 30.25 -76.20
C PHE A 453 25.90 30.47 -77.53
N SER A 454 25.31 31.66 -77.73
CA SER A 454 24.58 32.02 -78.97
C SER A 454 25.42 32.84 -79.96
N ARG A 455 26.75 32.81 -79.84
CA ARG A 455 27.72 33.30 -80.84
C ARG A 455 28.68 32.16 -81.12
#